data_AF-A0A7Z9P0Z2-F1
#
_entry.id   AF-A0A7Z9P0Z2-F1
#
_cell.length_a   1.000
_cell.length_b   1.000
_cell.length_c   1.000
_cell.angle_alpha   90.00
_cell.angle_beta   90.00
_cell.angle_gamma   90.00
#
_symmetry.space_group_name_H-M   'P 1'
#
loop_
_entity.id
_entity.type
_entity.pdbx_description
1 polymer ?
#
loop_
_entity_poly.entity_id
_entity_poly.type
_entity_poly.pdbx_seq_one_letter_code
_entity_poly.pdbx_strand_id
1 'polypeptide(L)'
;MKHLICRLVLLVGLTTQIASGQILDCLVSPTEPIFVGDRVELVTNVSSNTQLIAGSMGTVLCGGVGTMVMVEWDNVNNGSDGSGICQCGDLDGIQGSTQCWGVSTSNIVLSNQFNRWTVNGGGGVTDFDTIQEAINFASDGDEVAVFPGTYTSARTSVVSIGNSVRLFSVGGPGVTVIYGNNVRRGIVCRTEASIEGFYITDCLADVGAGISTIEPIRVVNCILENNAADTGGGIFTGSTNVYVSGCVFRNNSADIGAGLFLLNGTQEIINCSFENNIASYNGGGVLGISGNTSITDCVFIDNAAFQNGGGVALYSCLPTSTVLGTEFINNAAKNVGGGCYLNNSSPTMLNGVFTLNNAAFGGGIGLSNFSFPNINQHTITQNNILGAGAGGGIYVEGNSTAFLENTTVCDNTPDQILGDWVDIGGNRVNDVCPTNCPCDFDGNNVVDIFDILIVVAEYGGTGPLGDCNADGVVNVVDIVITVASMGPC
;
A
#
# COMPACT_ATOMS: atom_id res chain seq x y z
N MET A 1 0.70 16.80 23.44
CA MET A 1 -0.69 16.40 23.14
C MET A 1 -0.78 16.32 21.62
N LYS A 2 -1.31 15.23 21.06
CA LYS A 2 -1.43 15.09 19.60
C LYS A 2 -2.74 15.76 19.16
N HIS A 3 -2.68 16.63 18.15
CA HIS A 3 -3.87 17.28 17.59
C HIS A 3 -4.18 16.68 16.23
N LEU A 4 -5.13 15.74 16.20
CA LEU A 4 -5.71 15.21 14.96
C LEU A 4 -6.65 16.27 14.37
N ILE A 5 -6.57 16.58 13.08
CA ILE A 5 -7.34 17.64 12.43
C ILE A 5 -8.29 17.03 11.41
N CYS A 6 -9.59 17.24 11.61
CA CYS A 6 -10.66 16.71 10.77
C CYS A 6 -11.29 17.81 9.90
N ARG A 7 -11.71 17.47 8.67
CA ARG A 7 -12.42 18.42 7.78
C ARG A 7 -13.85 17.99 7.49
N LEU A 8 -14.79 18.65 8.15
CA LEU A 8 -16.21 18.58 7.82
C LEU A 8 -16.51 19.18 6.43
N VAL A 9 -17.17 18.40 5.58
CA VAL A 9 -17.90 18.87 4.39
C VAL A 9 -19.38 18.59 4.65
N LEU A 10 -20.26 19.55 4.33
CA LEU A 10 -21.67 19.53 4.76
C LEU A 10 -22.56 19.71 3.52
N LEU A 11 -23.29 18.66 3.13
CA LEU A 11 -24.40 18.71 2.16
C LEU A 11 -25.71 18.35 2.86
N VAL A 12 -26.80 19.06 2.55
CA VAL A 12 -28.04 19.07 3.34
C VAL A 12 -29.28 18.81 2.46
N GLY A 13 -30.23 18.00 2.96
CA GLY A 13 -31.62 17.82 2.50
C GLY A 13 -32.49 17.27 3.65
N LEU A 14 -33.85 17.19 3.61
CA LEU A 14 -34.86 17.05 4.74
C LEU A 14 -35.45 15.68 5.30
N THR A 15 -35.49 15.55 6.65
CA THR A 15 -36.31 14.71 7.62
C THR A 15 -36.16 13.18 7.91
N THR A 16 -35.56 12.81 9.07
CA THR A 16 -36.17 11.95 10.14
C THR A 16 -35.27 11.88 11.41
N GLN A 17 -35.85 11.67 12.62
CA GLN A 17 -35.15 11.83 13.91
C GLN A 17 -34.37 10.59 14.38
N ILE A 18 -33.18 10.83 14.96
CA ILE A 18 -32.33 9.83 15.63
C ILE A 18 -32.47 9.98 17.16
N ALA A 19 -32.56 8.85 17.88
CA ALA A 19 -32.74 8.84 19.33
C ALA A 19 -31.41 9.02 20.10
N SER A 20 -31.50 9.56 21.31
CA SER A 20 -30.36 9.76 22.21
C SER A 20 -29.59 8.45 22.45
N GLY A 21 -28.25 8.49 22.28
CA GLY A 21 -27.35 7.37 22.56
C GLY A 21 -27.02 6.43 21.39
N GLN A 22 -27.44 6.73 20.14
CA GLN A 22 -26.94 5.96 18.99
C GLN A 22 -25.52 6.39 18.57
N ILE A 23 -24.68 5.39 18.35
CA ILE A 23 -23.40 5.51 17.65
C ILE A 23 -23.70 5.66 16.15
N LEU A 24 -23.11 6.67 15.51
CA LEU A 24 -23.09 6.83 14.06
C LEU A 24 -21.67 6.54 13.56
N ASP A 25 -21.52 5.42 12.84
CA ASP A 25 -20.25 5.06 12.24
C ASP A 25 -19.90 6.05 11.12
N CYS A 26 -18.79 6.76 11.29
CA CYS A 26 -18.17 7.49 10.19
C CYS A 26 -17.49 6.47 9.29
N LEU A 27 -17.92 6.38 8.02
CA LEU A 27 -17.25 5.59 6.99
C LEU A 27 -15.93 6.27 6.57
N VAL A 28 -14.94 6.24 7.45
CA VAL A 28 -13.53 6.23 7.05
C VAL A 28 -13.29 4.88 6.36
N SER A 29 -12.51 4.83 5.28
CA SER A 29 -12.12 3.53 4.72
C SER A 29 -11.41 2.73 5.83
N PRO A 30 -11.89 1.54 6.22
CA PRO A 30 -11.38 0.82 7.39
C PRO A 30 -9.96 0.25 7.19
N THR A 31 -9.29 0.63 6.10
CA THR A 31 -8.02 0.12 5.60
C THR A 31 -6.91 1.17 5.50
N GLU A 32 -7.17 2.45 5.81
CA GLU A 32 -6.14 3.50 5.72
C GLU A 32 -5.92 4.20 7.07
N PRO A 33 -4.67 4.44 7.51
CA PRO A 33 -4.39 5.19 8.74
C PRO A 33 -4.60 6.69 8.51
N ILE A 34 -4.96 7.41 9.57
CA ILE A 34 -5.17 8.86 9.53
C ILE A 34 -3.86 9.60 9.81
N PHE A 35 -3.53 10.57 8.95
CA PHE A 35 -2.36 11.44 9.04
C PHE A 35 -2.72 12.93 8.98
N VAL A 36 -1.75 13.80 9.29
CA VAL A 36 -1.87 15.25 9.10
C VAL A 36 -2.32 15.62 7.68
N GLY A 37 -3.43 16.36 7.60
CA GLY A 37 -4.00 16.89 6.36
C GLY A 37 -5.05 15.98 5.69
N ASP A 38 -5.32 14.79 6.25
CA ASP A 38 -6.42 13.95 5.82
C ASP A 38 -7.79 14.61 6.10
N ARG A 39 -8.74 14.35 5.22
CA ARG A 39 -10.09 14.94 5.29
C ARG A 39 -11.08 13.94 5.86
N VAL A 40 -11.25 13.96 7.17
CA VAL A 40 -12.30 13.19 7.85
C VAL A 40 -13.67 13.80 7.53
N GLU A 41 -14.32 13.30 6.49
CA GLU A 41 -15.70 13.62 6.14
C GLU A 41 -16.65 12.92 7.11
N LEU A 42 -17.46 13.70 7.83
CA LEU A 42 -18.54 13.19 8.67
C LEU A 42 -19.69 12.70 7.78
N VAL A 43 -19.67 11.42 7.46
CA VAL A 43 -20.77 10.75 6.74
C VAL A 43 -21.99 10.66 7.68
N THR A 44 -22.79 11.73 7.74
CA THR A 44 -24.14 11.64 8.27
C THR A 44 -24.97 10.83 7.28
N ASN A 45 -25.09 9.53 7.51
CA ASN A 45 -25.81 8.63 6.62
C ASN A 45 -27.32 8.87 6.69
N VAL A 46 -27.78 9.87 5.94
CA VAL A 46 -29.19 10.10 5.67
C VAL A 46 -29.31 10.72 4.30
N SER A 47 -30.06 10.03 3.43
CA SER A 47 -30.95 10.72 2.50
C SER A 47 -31.95 11.50 3.35
N SER A 48 -31.51 12.68 3.81
CA SER A 48 -32.34 13.74 4.36
C SER A 48 -33.17 13.37 5.63
N ASN A 49 -32.95 13.88 6.85
CA ASN A 49 -32.05 14.91 7.42
C ASN A 49 -32.07 14.80 8.94
N THR A 50 -31.19 15.58 9.54
CA THR A 50 -31.09 15.72 10.97
C THR A 50 -30.60 17.11 11.36
N GLN A 51 -31.41 17.82 12.16
CA GLN A 51 -30.88 18.83 13.09
C GLN A 51 -30.57 18.13 14.41
N LEU A 52 -29.42 18.42 15.00
CA LEU A 52 -29.02 17.93 16.32
C LEU A 52 -29.83 18.66 17.40
N ILE A 53 -30.30 17.93 18.42
CA ILE A 53 -31.09 18.49 19.52
C ILE A 53 -30.17 19.30 20.44
N ALA A 54 -30.55 20.52 20.79
CA ALA A 54 -29.82 21.34 21.76
C ALA A 54 -29.74 20.63 23.13
N GLY A 55 -28.54 20.47 23.68
CA GLY A 55 -28.29 19.71 24.91
C GLY A 55 -27.97 18.22 24.70
N SER A 56 -27.80 17.75 23.46
CA SER A 56 -27.26 16.41 23.19
C SER A 56 -25.78 16.32 23.59
N MET A 57 -25.43 15.36 24.45
CA MET A 57 -24.04 14.90 24.60
C MET A 57 -23.84 13.66 23.74
N GLY A 58 -22.73 13.60 23.00
CA GLY A 58 -22.40 12.47 22.13
C GLY A 58 -20.91 12.36 21.88
N THR A 59 -20.40 11.13 21.85
CA THR A 59 -18.98 10.83 21.59
C THR A 59 -18.82 10.39 20.15
N VAL A 60 -17.97 11.06 19.38
CA VAL A 60 -17.53 10.57 18.07
C VAL A 60 -16.30 9.69 18.27
N LEU A 61 -16.41 8.40 17.92
CA LEU A 61 -15.29 7.45 17.94
C LEU A 61 -14.56 7.52 16.59
N CYS A 62 -13.38 8.14 16.57
CA CYS A 62 -12.47 8.13 15.43
C CYS A 62 -11.24 7.28 15.73
N GLY A 63 -11.13 6.11 15.09
CA GLY A 63 -9.92 5.28 15.11
C GLY A 63 -9.79 4.32 16.29
N GLY A 64 -8.92 3.32 16.11
CA GLY A 64 -8.72 2.20 17.03
C GLY A 64 -8.01 2.56 18.36
N VAL A 65 -7.78 1.51 19.16
CA VAL A 65 -7.40 1.57 20.57
C VAL A 65 -6.21 2.50 20.87
N GLY A 66 -6.46 3.68 21.44
CA GLY A 66 -5.42 4.50 22.07
C GLY A 66 -5.59 6.02 21.99
N THR A 67 -6.34 6.54 21.02
CA THR A 67 -6.53 7.99 20.82
C THR A 67 -7.98 8.41 21.04
N MET A 68 -8.24 9.11 22.15
CA MET A 68 -9.52 9.77 22.41
C MET A 68 -9.44 11.24 22.00
N VAL A 69 -10.36 11.68 21.13
CA VAL A 69 -10.64 13.11 20.92
C VAL A 69 -11.98 13.42 21.58
N MET A 70 -11.96 14.16 22.69
CA MET A 70 -13.17 14.71 23.28
C MET A 70 -13.57 16.00 22.57
N VAL A 71 -14.86 16.12 22.25
CA VAL A 71 -15.50 17.36 21.85
C VAL A 71 -16.59 17.65 22.88
N GLU A 72 -16.29 18.50 23.86
CA GLU A 72 -17.28 19.02 24.81
C GLU A 72 -17.80 20.38 24.32
N TRP A 73 -19.11 20.59 24.39
CA TRP A 73 -19.76 21.89 24.16
C TRP A 73 -20.39 22.34 25.48
N ASP A 74 -19.98 23.50 26.01
CA ASP A 74 -20.53 24.02 27.26
C ASP A 74 -21.76 24.92 27.06
N ASN A 75 -22.66 24.88 28.03
CA ASN A 75 -24.02 25.44 27.91
C ASN A 75 -24.15 26.69 28.77
N VAL A 76 -23.78 27.87 28.22
CA VAL A 76 -23.68 29.11 29.01
C VAL A 76 -24.38 30.31 28.31
N ASN A 77 -25.72 30.27 28.21
CA ASN A 77 -26.62 31.25 28.86
C ASN A 77 -28.05 31.34 28.25
N ASN A 78 -29.04 31.11 29.13
CA ASN A 78 -30.38 31.70 29.21
C ASN A 78 -31.28 31.81 27.95
N GLY A 79 -32.34 31.00 27.93
CA GLY A 79 -33.47 31.19 27.03
C GLY A 79 -34.56 30.11 27.09
N SER A 80 -34.95 29.60 28.28
CA SER A 80 -36.03 28.61 28.39
C SER A 80 -37.36 29.23 28.83
N ASP A 81 -38.45 28.92 28.13
CA ASP A 81 -39.83 29.17 28.58
C ASP A 81 -40.36 28.10 29.57
N GLY A 82 -39.54 27.10 29.90
CA GLY A 82 -39.86 26.02 30.84
C GLY A 82 -40.66 24.86 30.25
N SER A 83 -40.91 24.83 28.93
CA SER A 83 -41.68 23.76 28.27
C SER A 83 -40.86 22.52 27.89
N GLY A 84 -39.54 22.68 27.70
CA GLY A 84 -38.60 21.58 27.44
C GLY A 84 -38.66 20.94 26.04
N ILE A 85 -39.53 21.41 25.14
CA ILE A 85 -39.61 20.92 23.75
C ILE A 85 -39.94 22.09 22.81
N CYS A 86 -39.05 22.42 21.87
CA CYS A 86 -39.40 23.28 20.74
C CYS A 86 -40.14 22.45 19.69
N GLN A 87 -41.40 22.77 19.40
CA GLN A 87 -42.13 22.24 18.24
C GLN A 87 -42.21 23.32 17.16
N CYS A 88 -41.95 22.95 15.91
CA CYS A 88 -42.26 23.80 14.76
C CYS A 88 -43.62 23.37 14.20
N GLY A 89 -44.67 24.14 14.49
CA GLY A 89 -45.95 24.04 13.78
C GLY A 89 -47.17 23.60 14.58
N ASP A 90 -47.24 23.85 15.89
CA ASP A 90 -48.53 23.94 16.55
C ASP A 90 -49.25 25.27 16.21
N LEU A 91 -50.58 25.24 16.34
CA LEU A 91 -51.50 26.28 15.84
C LEU A 91 -52.00 27.16 16.99
N ASP A 92 -51.14 27.47 17.95
CA ASP A 92 -51.45 28.24 19.16
C ASP A 92 -51.26 29.77 18.99
N GLY A 93 -50.75 30.20 17.84
CA GLY A 93 -51.05 31.52 17.27
C GLY A 93 -50.13 32.67 17.68
N ILE A 94 -48.92 32.40 18.20
CA ILE A 94 -47.93 33.44 18.47
C ILE A 94 -47.13 33.77 17.19
N GLN A 95 -47.58 34.78 16.44
CA GLN A 95 -46.75 35.37 15.39
C GLN A 95 -45.59 36.17 15.99
N GLY A 96 -44.36 35.69 15.76
CA GLY A 96 -43.17 36.55 15.75
C GLY A 96 -42.20 36.41 16.92
N SER A 97 -41.40 35.34 16.92
CA SER A 97 -39.99 35.47 17.30
C SER A 97 -39.10 34.61 16.39
N THR A 98 -38.03 35.20 15.87
CA THR A 98 -37.17 34.60 14.84
C THR A 98 -35.98 33.88 15.47
N GLN A 99 -36.23 32.80 16.21
CA GLN A 99 -35.17 31.99 16.83
C GLN A 99 -35.34 30.49 16.62
N CYS A 100 -35.27 30.06 15.36
CA CYS A 100 -34.68 28.75 15.09
C CYS A 100 -33.22 28.81 15.52
N TRP A 101 -32.76 27.88 16.37
CA TRP A 101 -31.35 27.75 16.71
C TRP A 101 -30.60 27.18 15.51
N GLY A 102 -30.18 28.06 14.61
CA GLY A 102 -29.06 27.76 13.73
C GLY A 102 -27.81 27.60 14.61
N VAL A 103 -27.08 26.50 14.43
CA VAL A 103 -25.67 26.46 14.87
C VAL A 103 -24.98 27.55 14.06
N SER A 104 -24.73 28.71 14.69
CA SER A 104 -23.92 29.74 14.05
C SER A 104 -22.55 29.14 13.78
N THR A 105 -22.03 29.32 12.57
CA THR A 105 -20.66 28.94 12.25
C THR A 105 -19.63 29.68 13.11
N SER A 106 -20.03 30.78 13.79
CA SER A 106 -19.23 31.45 14.82
C SER A 106 -19.10 30.70 16.15
N ASN A 107 -19.96 29.72 16.40
CA ASN A 107 -20.00 28.95 17.66
C ASN A 107 -19.47 27.52 17.48
N ILE A 108 -19.19 27.10 16.24
CA ILE A 108 -18.29 25.97 15.99
C ILE A 108 -16.87 26.50 16.17
N VAL A 109 -16.30 26.30 17.36
CA VAL A 109 -14.86 26.51 17.56
C VAL A 109 -14.13 25.38 16.85
N LEU A 110 -13.84 25.59 15.56
CA LEU A 110 -12.86 24.78 14.83
C LEU A 110 -11.50 25.00 15.50
N SER A 111 -11.09 24.07 16.36
CA SER A 111 -9.69 24.00 16.76
C SER A 111 -8.87 23.67 15.51
N ASN A 112 -8.03 24.63 15.13
CA ASN A 112 -7.13 24.63 13.99
C ASN A 112 -7.80 24.96 12.64
N GLN A 113 -7.88 26.27 12.37
CA GLN A 113 -7.72 26.73 10.99
C GLN A 113 -6.30 26.36 10.55
N PHE A 114 -6.16 25.32 9.73
CA PHE A 114 -4.92 25.08 9.03
C PHE A 114 -4.76 26.14 7.94
N ASN A 115 -3.56 26.69 7.82
CA ASN A 115 -3.20 27.56 6.73
C ASN A 115 -2.68 26.72 5.56
N ARG A 116 -2.77 27.26 4.35
CA ARG A 116 -2.07 26.72 3.18
C ARG A 116 -1.04 27.73 2.71
N TRP A 117 0.20 27.30 2.68
CA TRP A 117 1.34 28.09 2.21
C TRP A 117 1.73 27.65 0.80
N THR A 118 1.88 28.59 -0.12
CA THR A 118 2.25 28.33 -1.51
C THR A 118 3.73 28.59 -1.76
N VAL A 119 4.37 27.69 -2.52
CA VAL A 119 5.78 27.79 -2.89
C VAL A 119 5.90 27.91 -4.41
N ASN A 120 6.61 28.96 -4.87
CA ASN A 120 6.90 29.26 -6.27
C ASN A 120 5.64 29.19 -7.17
N GLY A 121 4.63 30.00 -6.84
CA GLY A 121 3.23 29.99 -7.35
C GLY A 121 2.96 30.14 -8.86
N GLY A 122 3.79 29.62 -9.76
CA GLY A 122 3.48 29.43 -11.19
C GLY A 122 3.30 30.72 -11.99
N GLY A 123 3.85 31.84 -11.52
CA GLY A 123 3.61 33.18 -12.09
C GLY A 123 2.43 33.94 -11.47
N GLY A 124 1.74 33.36 -10.48
CA GLY A 124 0.78 34.04 -9.61
C GLY A 124 1.43 34.64 -8.35
N VAL A 125 0.59 35.02 -7.38
CA VAL A 125 1.05 35.37 -6.03
C VAL A 125 1.53 34.10 -5.34
N THR A 126 2.72 34.16 -4.74
CA THR A 126 3.34 33.08 -3.99
C THR A 126 3.63 33.57 -2.58
N ASP A 127 3.46 32.72 -1.57
CA ASP A 127 3.78 33.08 -0.18
C ASP A 127 5.29 32.98 0.08
N PHE A 128 5.94 31.99 -0.53
CA PHE A 128 7.36 31.71 -0.38
C PHE A 128 8.04 31.33 -1.71
N ASP A 129 9.34 31.60 -1.80
CA ASP A 129 10.18 31.19 -2.94
C ASP A 129 10.73 29.77 -2.76
N THR A 130 11.00 29.34 -1.51
CA THR A 130 11.54 28.02 -1.21
C THR A 130 10.62 27.18 -0.31
N ILE A 131 10.66 25.84 -0.50
CA ILE A 131 9.92 24.90 0.35
C ILE A 131 10.32 25.05 1.82
N GLN A 132 11.60 25.27 2.10
CA GLN A 132 12.10 25.37 3.47
C GLN A 132 11.57 26.60 4.20
N GLU A 133 11.36 27.73 3.53
CA GLU A 133 10.77 28.92 4.16
C GLU A 133 9.31 28.69 4.54
N ALA A 134 8.52 28.12 3.63
CA ALA A 134 7.14 27.73 3.93
C ALA A 134 7.07 26.73 5.11
N ILE A 135 7.94 25.73 5.14
CA ILE A 135 8.02 24.75 6.23
C ILE A 135 8.46 25.37 7.57
N ASN A 136 9.33 26.40 7.55
CA ASN A 136 9.72 27.11 8.79
C ASN A 136 8.60 28.01 9.33
N PHE A 137 7.69 28.47 8.46
CA PHE A 137 6.57 29.34 8.81
C PHE A 137 5.32 28.55 9.22
N ALA A 138 5.10 27.40 8.57
CA ALA A 138 3.99 26.49 8.83
C ALA A 138 3.94 26.02 10.28
N SER A 139 2.75 26.01 10.86
CA SER A 139 2.46 25.44 12.19
C SER A 139 1.98 23.99 12.08
N ASP A 140 1.92 23.28 13.21
CA ASP A 140 1.33 21.93 13.27
C ASP A 140 -0.11 21.95 12.70
N GLY A 141 -0.35 21.14 11.67
CA GLY A 141 -1.60 21.03 10.94
C GLY A 141 -1.65 21.72 9.59
N ASP A 142 -0.70 22.61 9.29
CA ASP A 142 -0.70 23.38 8.05
C ASP A 142 -0.39 22.53 6.80
N GLU A 143 -0.82 23.05 5.64
CA GLU A 143 -0.50 22.51 4.33
C GLU A 143 0.55 23.36 3.61
N VAL A 144 1.51 22.72 2.93
CA VAL A 144 2.47 23.38 2.03
C VAL A 144 2.27 22.86 0.61
N ALA A 145 1.79 23.75 -0.26
CA ALA A 145 1.46 23.48 -1.65
C ALA A 145 2.60 23.95 -2.57
N VAL A 146 3.31 22.99 -3.18
CA VAL A 146 4.49 23.25 -4.01
C VAL A 146 4.13 23.16 -5.49
N PHE A 147 4.34 24.25 -6.22
CA PHE A 147 4.09 24.30 -7.67
C PHE A 147 5.24 23.67 -8.49
N PRO A 148 5.03 23.39 -9.78
CA PRO A 148 6.06 22.83 -10.66
C PRO A 148 7.40 23.59 -10.61
N GLY A 149 8.50 22.84 -10.58
CA GLY A 149 9.85 23.37 -10.47
C GLY A 149 10.85 22.37 -9.91
N THR A 150 12.14 22.72 -9.97
CA THR A 150 13.23 21.94 -9.37
C THR A 150 13.76 22.64 -8.13
N TYR A 151 13.57 22.02 -6.98
CA TYR A 151 13.92 22.52 -5.66
C TYR A 151 15.19 21.86 -5.16
N THR A 152 16.12 22.68 -4.67
CA THR A 152 17.44 22.23 -4.20
C THR A 152 17.90 23.14 -3.06
N SER A 153 19.01 22.79 -2.40
CA SER A 153 19.44 23.45 -1.16
C SER A 153 20.95 23.46 -1.02
N ALA A 154 21.47 24.49 -0.33
CA ALA A 154 22.86 24.54 0.12
C ALA A 154 23.08 23.81 1.48
N ARG A 155 22.01 23.29 2.09
CA ARG A 155 22.05 22.52 3.35
C ARG A 155 22.25 21.02 3.07
N THR A 156 22.47 20.25 4.14
CA THR A 156 22.58 18.77 4.13
C THR A 156 21.26 18.04 3.82
N SER A 157 20.16 18.78 3.68
CA SER A 157 18.86 18.30 3.18
C SER A 157 18.22 19.35 2.29
N VAL A 158 17.41 18.94 1.31
CA VAL A 158 16.60 19.87 0.50
C VAL A 158 15.43 20.40 1.33
N VAL A 159 14.70 19.51 2.00
CA VAL A 159 13.59 19.85 2.88
C VAL A 159 13.80 19.23 4.26
N SER A 160 13.60 20.03 5.30
CA SER A 160 13.74 19.64 6.70
C SER A 160 12.44 20.02 7.43
N ILE A 161 11.56 19.03 7.58
CA ILE A 161 10.27 19.15 8.26
C ILE A 161 10.50 19.07 9.78
N GLY A 162 9.94 20.04 10.50
CA GLY A 162 10.06 20.18 11.96
C GLY A 162 8.76 20.50 12.69
N ASN A 163 7.66 20.71 11.95
CA ASN A 163 6.29 20.80 12.45
C ASN A 163 5.46 19.75 11.70
N SER A 164 4.38 19.27 12.29
CA SER A 164 3.52 18.25 11.72
C SER A 164 2.70 18.83 10.56
N VAL A 165 3.03 18.51 9.30
CA VAL A 165 2.46 19.20 8.11
C VAL A 165 2.16 18.25 6.94
N ARG A 166 1.26 18.69 6.06
CA ARG A 166 1.03 18.06 4.74
C ARG A 166 1.77 18.83 3.65
N LEU A 167 2.87 18.26 3.16
CA LEU A 167 3.66 18.79 2.05
C LEU A 167 3.22 18.09 0.75
N PHE A 168 2.70 18.84 -0.23
CA PHE A 168 2.21 18.25 -1.48
C PHE A 168 2.55 19.06 -2.72
N SER A 169 2.79 18.35 -3.82
CA SER A 169 2.93 18.91 -5.16
C SER A 169 1.57 19.24 -5.78
N VAL A 170 1.42 20.44 -6.33
CA VAL A 170 0.25 20.87 -7.10
C VAL A 170 0.27 20.28 -8.53
N GLY A 171 1.45 19.96 -9.05
CA GLY A 171 1.65 19.42 -10.41
C GLY A 171 1.83 17.90 -10.51
N GLY A 172 1.91 17.19 -9.38
CA GLY A 172 2.33 15.79 -9.34
C GLY A 172 3.85 15.59 -9.55
N PRO A 173 4.33 14.35 -9.56
CA PRO A 173 5.77 14.06 -9.50
C PRO A 173 6.49 14.38 -10.81
N GLY A 174 5.82 14.27 -11.96
CA GLY A 174 6.43 14.50 -13.28
C GLY A 174 6.96 15.92 -13.53
N VAL A 175 6.65 16.90 -12.67
CA VAL A 175 7.04 18.31 -12.84
C VAL A 175 7.51 19.03 -11.56
N THR A 176 7.47 18.37 -10.40
CA THR A 176 7.85 18.96 -9.11
C THR A 176 8.94 18.13 -8.45
N VAL A 177 10.18 18.60 -8.57
CA VAL A 177 11.39 17.82 -8.31
C VAL A 177 12.10 18.30 -7.05
N ILE A 178 12.43 17.39 -6.14
CA ILE A 178 13.30 17.61 -4.99
C ILE A 178 14.65 16.99 -5.32
N TYR A 179 15.66 17.83 -5.54
CA TYR A 179 16.92 17.44 -6.19
C TYR A 179 18.12 17.47 -5.22
N GLY A 180 18.65 16.28 -4.93
CA GLY A 180 19.77 16.09 -4.01
C GLY A 180 21.15 16.40 -4.59
N ASN A 181 21.31 16.46 -5.93
CA ASN A 181 22.58 16.73 -6.61
C ASN A 181 23.75 15.84 -6.12
N ASN A 182 23.44 14.59 -5.74
CA ASN A 182 24.36 13.57 -5.23
C ASN A 182 25.24 14.03 -4.04
N VAL A 183 24.77 14.98 -3.22
CA VAL A 183 25.52 15.52 -2.06
C VAL A 183 24.68 15.82 -0.82
N ARG A 184 23.37 15.58 -0.86
CA ARG A 184 22.46 15.83 0.27
C ARG A 184 21.24 14.92 0.24
N ARG A 185 20.58 14.81 1.39
CA ARG A 185 19.29 14.15 1.56
C ARG A 185 18.16 14.94 0.87
N GLY A 186 17.14 14.26 0.33
CA GLY A 186 15.94 14.90 -0.16
C GLY A 186 15.15 15.54 0.99
N ILE A 187 14.47 14.71 1.77
CA ILE A 187 13.59 15.14 2.86
C ILE A 187 14.03 14.51 4.19
N VAL A 188 13.99 15.27 5.29
CA VAL A 188 14.07 14.75 6.65
C VAL A 188 12.86 15.18 7.48
N CYS A 189 12.19 14.22 8.11
CA CYS A 189 11.04 14.42 8.98
C CYS A 189 11.44 14.25 10.44
N ARG A 190 11.18 15.26 11.27
CA ARG A 190 11.36 15.22 12.75
C ARG A 190 10.04 15.21 13.51
N THR A 191 8.94 15.18 12.78
CA THR A 191 7.54 15.23 13.19
C THR A 191 6.75 14.38 12.20
N GLU A 192 5.49 14.11 12.50
CA GLU A 192 4.58 13.43 11.59
C GLU A 192 4.45 14.22 10.28
N ALA A 193 4.42 13.54 9.13
CA ALA A 193 4.31 14.22 7.83
C ALA A 193 3.52 13.41 6.80
N SER A 194 2.73 14.12 5.98
CA SER A 194 2.24 13.60 4.69
C SER A 194 3.05 14.25 3.56
N ILE A 195 3.59 13.44 2.65
CA ILE A 195 4.43 13.83 1.51
C ILE A 195 3.79 13.30 0.24
N GLU A 196 3.35 14.18 -0.64
CA GLU A 196 2.47 13.79 -1.75
C GLU A 196 2.92 14.36 -3.11
N GLY A 197 3.06 13.50 -4.11
CA GLY A 197 3.23 13.93 -5.50
C GLY A 197 4.60 14.49 -5.88
N PHE A 198 5.69 14.12 -5.20
CA PHE A 198 7.04 14.63 -5.52
C PHE A 198 7.89 13.62 -6.30
N TYR A 199 8.77 14.13 -7.16
CA TYR A 199 9.90 13.37 -7.69
C TYR A 199 11.15 13.71 -6.86
N ILE A 200 11.64 12.76 -6.08
CA ILE A 200 12.75 12.91 -5.14
C ILE A 200 13.95 12.14 -5.72
N THR A 201 14.99 12.86 -6.15
CA THR A 201 16.03 12.25 -6.99
C THR A 201 17.44 12.77 -6.76
N ASP A 202 18.42 11.93 -7.10
CA ASP A 202 19.85 12.17 -6.96
C ASP A 202 20.23 12.58 -5.52
N CYS A 203 19.67 11.91 -4.51
CA CYS A 203 20.01 12.20 -3.11
C CYS A 203 21.11 11.27 -2.58
N LEU A 204 22.00 11.81 -1.75
CA LEU A 204 23.07 11.06 -1.10
C LEU A 204 23.12 11.42 0.39
N ALA A 205 22.97 10.42 1.26
CA ALA A 205 23.16 10.56 2.71
C ALA A 205 23.24 9.18 3.37
N ASP A 206 23.99 9.05 4.47
CA ASP A 206 24.23 7.80 5.22
C ASP A 206 22.94 7.00 5.51
N VAL A 207 21.82 7.69 5.77
CA VAL A 207 20.53 7.06 6.13
C VAL A 207 19.36 7.80 5.47
N GLY A 208 18.48 7.10 4.76
CA GLY A 208 17.24 7.67 4.21
C GLY A 208 17.53 8.78 3.21
N ALA A 209 18.18 8.47 2.08
CA ALA A 209 18.70 9.50 1.20
C ALA A 209 17.59 10.26 0.47
N GLY A 210 16.57 9.57 -0.07
CA GLY A 210 15.36 10.24 -0.55
C GLY A 210 14.57 10.86 0.60
N ILE A 211 14.13 10.03 1.57
CA ILE A 211 13.43 10.47 2.79
C ILE A 211 14.00 9.74 4.03
N SER A 212 14.22 10.47 5.11
CA SER A 212 14.54 9.91 6.43
C SER A 212 13.53 10.37 7.48
N THR A 213 12.94 9.43 8.22
CA THR A 213 12.05 9.74 9.35
C THR A 213 12.30 8.84 10.56
N ILE A 214 11.96 9.35 11.75
CA ILE A 214 11.76 8.56 12.98
C ILE A 214 10.34 8.70 13.55
N GLU A 215 9.51 9.53 12.92
CA GLU A 215 8.12 9.83 13.27
C GLU A 215 7.17 9.30 12.17
N PRO A 216 5.86 9.17 12.44
CA PRO A 216 4.93 8.54 11.48
C PRO A 216 4.90 9.27 10.14
N ILE A 217 4.83 8.52 9.04
CA ILE A 217 4.91 9.11 7.70
C ILE A 217 3.90 8.51 6.73
N ARG A 218 3.29 9.39 5.94
CA ARG A 218 2.49 9.07 4.76
C ARG A 218 3.23 9.55 3.52
N VAL A 219 3.49 8.65 2.57
CA VAL A 219 4.15 8.98 1.30
C VAL A 219 3.27 8.48 0.16
N VAL A 220 2.76 9.39 -0.66
CA VAL A 220 1.74 9.05 -1.67
C VAL A 220 2.06 9.64 -3.04
N ASN A 221 1.88 8.86 -4.11
CA ASN A 221 2.08 9.27 -5.50
C ASN A 221 3.45 9.91 -5.77
N CYS A 222 4.49 9.48 -5.06
CA CYS A 222 5.86 9.98 -5.21
C CYS A 222 6.70 9.05 -6.09
N ILE A 223 7.70 9.63 -6.77
CA ILE A 223 8.75 8.88 -7.45
C ILE A 223 10.05 9.12 -6.68
N LEU A 224 10.70 8.07 -6.23
CA LEU A 224 12.00 8.11 -5.55
C LEU A 224 13.02 7.40 -6.42
N GLU A 225 13.97 8.15 -6.98
CA GLU A 225 14.91 7.64 -7.99
C GLU A 225 16.37 8.01 -7.72
N ASN A 226 17.31 7.13 -8.07
CA ASN A 226 18.76 7.42 -8.01
C ASN A 226 19.22 7.91 -6.62
N ASN A 227 18.54 7.51 -5.54
CA ASN A 227 18.93 7.88 -4.18
C ASN A 227 19.84 6.81 -3.58
N ALA A 228 20.94 7.22 -2.95
CA ALA A 228 21.99 6.36 -2.43
C ALA A 228 22.24 6.60 -0.94
N ALA A 229 22.22 5.54 -0.12
CA ALA A 229 22.45 5.61 1.33
C ALA A 229 23.28 4.41 1.82
N ASP A 230 23.65 4.37 3.11
CA ASP A 230 24.06 3.11 3.73
C ASP A 230 22.78 2.31 4.13
N THR A 231 21.74 2.99 4.60
CA THR A 231 20.46 2.37 4.98
C THR A 231 19.28 3.15 4.43
N GLY A 232 18.38 2.50 3.66
CA GLY A 232 17.20 3.17 3.11
C GLY A 232 17.56 4.15 1.99
N GLY A 233 17.87 3.67 0.79
CA GLY A 233 18.26 4.52 -0.34
C GLY A 233 17.13 5.49 -0.71
N GLY A 234 15.96 4.94 -1.07
CA GLY A 234 14.73 5.71 -1.25
C GLY A 234 14.21 6.26 0.09
N ILE A 235 13.81 5.38 1.02
CA ILE A 235 13.29 5.78 2.34
C ILE A 235 13.93 4.96 3.47
N PHE A 236 14.29 5.65 4.56
CA PHE A 236 14.53 5.05 5.87
C PHE A 236 13.44 5.45 6.86
N THR A 237 12.93 4.48 7.61
CA THR A 237 12.07 4.73 8.77
C THR A 237 12.68 4.15 10.05
N GLY A 238 12.66 4.95 11.12
CA GLY A 238 12.85 4.46 12.49
C GLY A 238 11.67 3.64 13.00
N SER A 239 11.62 3.43 14.32
CA SER A 239 10.57 2.64 15.01
C SER A 239 9.21 3.34 15.03
N THR A 240 8.50 3.34 13.90
CA THR A 240 7.31 4.16 13.69
C THR A 240 6.32 3.54 12.70
N ASN A 241 5.15 4.16 12.56
CA ASN A 241 4.14 3.75 11.59
C ASN A 241 4.40 4.37 10.22
N VAL A 242 4.19 3.59 9.17
CA VAL A 242 4.57 3.93 7.80
C VAL A 242 3.42 3.57 6.86
N TYR A 243 2.97 4.53 6.05
CA TYR A 243 2.03 4.29 4.96
C TYR A 243 2.65 4.81 3.65
N VAL A 244 2.80 3.92 2.67
CA VAL A 244 3.32 4.23 1.33
C VAL A 244 2.32 3.74 0.30
N SER A 245 1.84 4.64 -0.57
CA SER A 245 0.80 4.30 -1.55
C SER A 245 1.04 4.93 -2.92
N GLY A 246 0.83 4.18 -4.01
CA GLY A 246 0.96 4.71 -5.37
C GLY A 246 2.36 5.21 -5.75
N CYS A 247 3.40 4.76 -5.05
CA CYS A 247 4.77 5.27 -5.20
C CYS A 247 5.64 4.38 -6.10
N VAL A 248 6.62 4.99 -6.76
CA VAL A 248 7.63 4.29 -7.56
C VAL A 248 9.01 4.50 -6.92
N PHE A 249 9.67 3.40 -6.56
CA PHE A 249 11.04 3.38 -6.06
C PHE A 249 11.92 2.75 -7.14
N ARG A 250 12.78 3.53 -7.79
CA ARG A 250 13.60 2.99 -8.88
C ARG A 250 15.07 3.39 -8.84
N ASN A 251 15.96 2.48 -9.23
CA ASN A 251 17.41 2.76 -9.30
C ASN A 251 18.02 3.26 -7.97
N ASN A 252 17.38 3.02 -6.81
CA ASN A 252 17.94 3.41 -5.52
C ASN A 252 18.96 2.37 -5.05
N SER A 253 19.97 2.80 -4.30
CA SER A 253 21.02 1.93 -3.78
C SER A 253 21.23 2.10 -2.27
N ALA A 254 21.49 0.99 -1.58
CA ALA A 254 21.94 1.03 -0.19
C ALA A 254 22.77 -0.19 0.19
N ASP A 255 23.33 -0.23 1.40
CA ASP A 255 23.78 -1.50 1.97
C ASP A 255 22.59 -2.37 2.37
N ILE A 256 21.51 -1.77 2.91
CA ILE A 256 20.27 -2.47 3.28
C ILE A 256 19.00 -1.66 2.98
N GLY A 257 17.97 -2.34 2.48
CA GLY A 257 16.65 -1.75 2.16
C GLY A 257 16.76 -0.65 1.09
N ALA A 258 17.25 -0.97 -0.11
CA ALA A 258 17.68 0.05 -1.07
C ALA A 258 16.52 0.92 -1.59
N GLY A 259 15.37 0.34 -1.91
CA GLY A 259 14.14 1.10 -2.10
C GLY A 259 13.61 1.65 -0.77
N LEU A 260 13.30 0.77 0.18
CA LEU A 260 12.66 1.10 1.45
C LEU A 260 13.18 0.24 2.61
N PHE A 261 13.64 0.89 3.68
CA PHE A 261 14.01 0.26 4.94
C PHE A 261 12.96 0.53 6.02
N LEU A 262 12.49 -0.54 6.67
CA LEU A 262 11.42 -0.56 7.65
C LEU A 262 11.85 -1.26 8.95
N LEU A 263 11.57 -0.64 10.09
CA LEU A 263 11.95 -1.15 11.41
C LEU A 263 10.86 -0.88 12.44
N ASN A 264 10.24 -1.92 12.99
CA ASN A 264 9.17 -1.88 14.02
C ASN A 264 7.91 -1.04 13.64
N GLY A 265 6.82 -1.22 14.39
CA GLY A 265 5.55 -0.51 14.17
C GLY A 265 4.64 -1.23 13.16
N THR A 266 3.67 -0.50 12.60
CA THR A 266 2.84 -0.96 11.47
C THR A 266 3.32 -0.33 10.16
N GLN A 267 3.57 -1.14 9.14
CA GLN A 267 3.98 -0.65 7.82
C GLN A 267 3.00 -1.14 6.76
N GLU A 268 2.45 -0.21 5.98
CA GLU A 268 1.51 -0.47 4.90
C GLU A 268 2.12 0.05 3.60
N ILE A 269 2.33 -0.85 2.63
CA ILE A 269 2.92 -0.57 1.32
C ILE A 269 1.92 -1.08 0.29
N ILE A 270 1.29 -0.16 -0.44
CA ILE A 270 0.09 -0.44 -1.24
C ILE A 270 0.26 0.13 -2.65
N ASN A 271 -0.08 -0.61 -3.72
CA ASN A 271 -0.04 -0.10 -5.10
C ASN A 271 1.31 0.55 -5.49
N CYS A 272 2.43 -0.02 -5.03
CA CYS A 272 3.77 0.54 -5.25
C CYS A 272 4.60 -0.31 -6.22
N SER A 273 5.47 0.35 -6.99
CA SER A 273 6.46 -0.30 -7.85
C SER A 273 7.86 -0.13 -7.27
N PHE A 274 8.63 -1.22 -7.21
CA PHE A 274 10.03 -1.24 -6.84
C PHE A 274 10.83 -1.79 -8.03
N GLU A 275 11.63 -0.95 -8.68
CA GLU A 275 12.31 -1.27 -9.95
C GLU A 275 13.83 -1.09 -9.83
N ASN A 276 14.63 -2.10 -10.17
CA ASN A 276 16.09 -1.95 -10.31
C ASN A 276 16.80 -1.39 -9.04
N ASN A 277 16.25 -1.60 -7.84
CA ASN A 277 16.89 -1.16 -6.59
C ASN A 277 17.94 -2.18 -6.11
N ILE A 278 19.10 -1.71 -5.62
CA ILE A 278 20.28 -2.56 -5.39
C ILE A 278 20.79 -2.45 -3.95
N ALA A 279 20.78 -3.56 -3.21
CA ALA A 279 21.29 -3.67 -1.84
C ALA A 279 22.63 -4.43 -1.75
N SER A 280 23.65 -3.86 -1.09
CA SER A 280 24.94 -4.54 -0.81
C SER A 280 24.81 -5.71 0.18
N TYR A 281 23.67 -5.84 0.86
CA TYR A 281 23.36 -6.94 1.78
C TYR A 281 21.91 -7.43 1.57
N ASN A 282 20.90 -6.80 2.16
CA ASN A 282 19.55 -7.38 2.26
C ASN A 282 18.44 -6.42 1.83
N GLY A 283 17.42 -6.95 1.14
CA GLY A 283 16.25 -6.20 0.68
C GLY A 283 16.61 -5.19 -0.42
N GLY A 284 16.69 -5.65 -1.67
CA GLY A 284 16.90 -4.76 -2.82
C GLY A 284 15.75 -3.77 -2.97
N GLY A 285 14.52 -4.27 -3.09
CA GLY A 285 13.31 -3.44 -3.01
C GLY A 285 13.03 -2.98 -1.58
N VAL A 286 12.66 -3.92 -0.70
CA VAL A 286 12.26 -3.64 0.70
C VAL A 286 13.01 -4.52 1.70
N LEU A 287 13.44 -3.94 2.82
CA LEU A 287 13.84 -4.67 4.02
C LEU A 287 12.90 -4.33 5.18
N GLY A 288 12.17 -5.33 5.70
CA GLY A 288 11.34 -5.24 6.90
C GLY A 288 11.97 -5.95 8.09
N ILE A 289 12.03 -5.27 9.25
CA ILE A 289 12.58 -5.82 10.50
C ILE A 289 11.60 -5.58 11.66
N SER A 290 11.18 -6.66 12.32
CA SER A 290 10.42 -6.64 13.59
C SER A 290 9.10 -5.85 13.57
N GLY A 291 8.53 -5.61 12.38
CA GLY A 291 7.30 -4.85 12.17
C GLY A 291 6.08 -5.74 11.92
N ASN A 292 4.91 -5.11 11.89
CA ASN A 292 3.73 -5.63 11.20
C ASN A 292 3.73 -5.10 9.76
N THR A 293 4.31 -5.85 8.84
CA THR A 293 4.53 -5.40 7.45
C THR A 293 3.45 -5.94 6.53
N SER A 294 2.65 -5.06 5.94
CA SER A 294 1.62 -5.38 4.95
C SER A 294 2.05 -4.84 3.58
N ILE A 295 2.27 -5.74 2.63
CA ILE A 295 2.58 -5.42 1.23
C ILE A 295 1.39 -5.87 0.38
N THR A 296 0.74 -4.94 -0.32
CA THR A 296 -0.51 -5.20 -1.04
C THR A 296 -0.47 -4.59 -2.44
N ASP A 297 -0.86 -5.36 -3.46
CA ASP A 297 -0.97 -4.92 -4.86
C ASP A 297 0.30 -4.23 -5.38
N CYS A 298 1.47 -4.71 -4.95
CA CYS A 298 2.78 -4.14 -5.31
C CYS A 298 3.49 -4.95 -6.38
N VAL A 299 4.46 -4.34 -7.05
CA VAL A 299 5.30 -5.01 -8.06
C VAL A 299 6.77 -4.78 -7.75
N PHE A 300 7.56 -5.86 -7.73
CA PHE A 300 9.00 -5.85 -7.53
C PHE A 300 9.67 -6.37 -8.81
N ILE A 301 10.34 -5.50 -9.56
CA ILE A 301 11.00 -5.82 -10.85
C ILE A 301 12.50 -5.55 -10.77
N ASP A 302 13.32 -6.49 -11.22
CA ASP A 302 14.79 -6.34 -11.40
C ASP A 302 15.57 -5.89 -10.14
N ASN A 303 15.00 -6.02 -8.93
CA ASN A 303 15.69 -5.60 -7.71
C ASN A 303 16.75 -6.64 -7.32
N ALA A 304 17.88 -6.17 -6.78
CA ALA A 304 19.03 -7.02 -6.48
C ALA A 304 19.51 -6.87 -5.04
N ALA A 305 19.88 -7.98 -4.40
CA ALA A 305 20.53 -8.03 -3.09
C ALA A 305 21.78 -8.92 -3.14
N PHE A 306 22.88 -8.51 -2.52
CA PHE A 306 24.08 -9.36 -2.47
C PHE A 306 23.95 -10.52 -1.46
N GLN A 307 23.12 -10.39 -0.43
CA GLN A 307 22.78 -11.50 0.46
C GLN A 307 21.37 -11.99 0.16
N ASN A 308 20.34 -11.47 0.83
CA ASN A 308 19.01 -12.09 0.83
C ASN A 308 17.89 -11.11 0.44
N GLY A 309 16.85 -11.64 -0.20
CA GLY A 309 15.66 -10.88 -0.62
C GLY A 309 15.98 -9.85 -1.69
N GLY A 310 16.08 -10.29 -2.96
CA GLY A 310 16.27 -9.38 -4.09
C GLY A 310 15.13 -8.37 -4.17
N GLY A 311 13.88 -8.85 -4.20
CA GLY A 311 12.68 -8.02 -4.08
C GLY A 311 12.45 -7.59 -2.62
N VAL A 312 12.11 -8.54 -1.75
CA VAL A 312 11.75 -8.30 -0.34
C VAL A 312 12.55 -9.20 0.59
N ALA A 313 13.01 -8.68 1.73
CA ALA A 313 13.47 -9.47 2.87
C ALA A 313 12.69 -9.08 4.14
N LEU A 314 12.14 -10.06 4.86
CA LEU A 314 11.45 -9.86 6.15
C LEU A 314 12.15 -10.63 7.27
N TYR A 315 12.49 -9.93 8.36
CA TYR A 315 13.19 -10.48 9.53
C TYR A 315 12.39 -10.25 10.81
N SER A 316 12.03 -11.34 11.52
CA SER A 316 11.28 -11.30 12.77
C SER A 316 9.95 -10.52 12.71
N CYS A 317 9.34 -10.41 11.53
CA CYS A 317 8.08 -9.69 11.35
C CYS A 317 6.92 -10.44 12.03
N LEU A 318 5.93 -9.68 12.51
CA LEU A 318 4.82 -10.21 13.30
C LEU A 318 3.93 -11.14 12.46
N PRO A 319 3.29 -12.19 13.05
CA PRO A 319 2.43 -13.13 12.31
C PRO A 319 1.20 -12.51 11.61
N THR A 320 0.88 -11.26 11.93
CA THR A 320 -0.17 -10.47 11.27
C THR A 320 0.28 -9.79 9.97
N SER A 321 1.57 -9.89 9.62
CA SER A 321 2.15 -9.36 8.37
C SER A 321 1.56 -10.06 7.15
N THR A 322 1.48 -9.37 6.01
CA THR A 322 0.86 -9.89 4.79
C THR A 322 1.64 -9.54 3.52
N VAL A 323 1.50 -10.40 2.50
CA VAL A 323 1.93 -10.15 1.11
C VAL A 323 0.77 -10.56 0.18
N LEU A 324 0.03 -9.58 -0.32
CA LEU A 324 -1.26 -9.79 -1.01
C LEU A 324 -1.18 -9.20 -2.42
N GLY A 325 -1.72 -9.89 -3.44
CA GLY A 325 -1.84 -9.32 -4.80
C GLY A 325 -0.52 -8.89 -5.45
N THR A 326 0.61 -9.39 -4.95
CA THR A 326 1.95 -8.81 -5.21
C THR A 326 2.75 -9.67 -6.18
N GLU A 327 3.43 -9.01 -7.13
CA GLU A 327 4.24 -9.65 -8.16
C GLU A 327 5.74 -9.44 -7.91
N PHE A 328 6.52 -10.50 -8.07
CA PHE A 328 7.98 -10.52 -7.97
C PHE A 328 8.55 -11.05 -9.28
N ILE A 329 9.15 -10.16 -10.08
CA ILE A 329 9.60 -10.42 -11.45
C ILE A 329 11.11 -10.17 -11.55
N ASN A 330 11.88 -11.20 -11.95
CA ASN A 330 13.31 -11.09 -12.26
C ASN A 330 14.20 -10.48 -11.15
N ASN A 331 13.78 -10.57 -9.89
CA ASN A 331 14.59 -10.10 -8.76
C ASN A 331 15.72 -11.10 -8.45
N ALA A 332 16.85 -10.62 -7.93
CA ALA A 332 18.05 -11.42 -7.74
C ALA A 332 18.66 -11.29 -6.32
N ALA A 333 18.96 -12.42 -5.68
CA ALA A 333 19.77 -12.49 -4.46
C ALA A 333 21.05 -13.30 -4.74
N LYS A 334 22.21 -13.04 -4.12
CA LYS A 334 23.35 -13.98 -4.26
C LYS A 334 23.36 -15.10 -3.21
N ASN A 335 22.54 -14.99 -2.16
CA ASN A 335 22.37 -16.02 -1.14
C ASN A 335 20.94 -16.60 -1.19
N VAL A 336 19.97 -16.06 -0.47
CA VAL A 336 18.63 -16.67 -0.32
C VAL A 336 17.49 -15.75 -0.73
N GLY A 337 16.47 -16.28 -1.43
CA GLY A 337 15.22 -15.57 -1.72
C GLY A 337 15.39 -14.51 -2.81
N GLY A 338 15.31 -14.90 -4.08
CA GLY A 338 15.48 -13.96 -5.21
C GLY A 338 14.32 -12.97 -5.24
N GLY A 339 13.09 -13.46 -5.24
CA GLY A 339 11.88 -12.66 -5.06
C GLY A 339 11.70 -12.23 -3.61
N CYS A 340 11.49 -13.19 -2.70
CA CYS A 340 11.23 -12.93 -1.29
C CYS A 340 12.07 -13.84 -0.36
N TYR A 341 12.60 -13.26 0.72
CA TYR A 341 13.26 -13.97 1.81
C TYR A 341 12.55 -13.75 3.14
N LEU A 342 12.26 -14.84 3.85
CA LEU A 342 11.63 -14.84 5.16
C LEU A 342 12.56 -15.47 6.21
N ASN A 343 12.84 -14.72 7.27
CA ASN A 343 13.63 -15.17 8.42
C ASN A 343 12.85 -14.92 9.72
N ASN A 344 12.52 -15.96 10.48
CA ASN A 344 11.69 -15.86 11.69
C ASN A 344 10.39 -15.06 11.44
N SER A 345 9.84 -15.18 10.23
CA SER A 345 8.72 -14.39 9.72
C SER A 345 7.71 -15.31 9.05
N SER A 346 6.44 -15.16 9.42
CA SER A 346 5.34 -16.02 8.98
C SER A 346 4.17 -15.18 8.44
N PRO A 347 4.38 -14.37 7.38
CA PRO A 347 3.30 -13.59 6.79
C PRO A 347 2.24 -14.49 6.15
N THR A 348 1.01 -13.98 6.06
CA THR A 348 0.00 -14.56 5.17
C THR A 348 0.24 -14.04 3.76
N MET A 349 0.48 -14.96 2.81
CA MET A 349 0.72 -14.64 1.41
C MET A 349 -0.49 -15.09 0.58
N LEU A 350 -1.14 -14.18 -0.14
CA LEU A 350 -2.31 -14.50 -0.99
C LEU A 350 -2.21 -13.89 -2.40
N ASN A 351 -2.58 -14.68 -3.43
CA ASN A 351 -2.78 -14.20 -4.81
C ASN A 351 -1.56 -13.44 -5.38
N GLY A 352 -0.37 -14.01 -5.24
CA GLY A 352 0.89 -13.41 -5.71
C GLY A 352 1.58 -14.22 -6.81
N VAL A 353 2.49 -13.56 -7.52
CA VAL A 353 3.30 -14.17 -8.59
C VAL A 353 4.78 -14.06 -8.24
N PHE A 354 5.51 -15.16 -8.37
CA PHE A 354 6.97 -15.20 -8.34
C PHE A 354 7.44 -15.74 -9.68
N THR A 355 7.99 -14.89 -10.54
CA THR A 355 8.51 -15.30 -11.85
C THR A 355 9.91 -14.79 -12.16
N LEU A 356 10.71 -15.62 -12.84
CA LEU A 356 12.06 -15.31 -13.32
C LEU A 356 13.07 -14.91 -12.22
N ASN A 357 12.74 -15.06 -10.93
CA ASN A 357 13.62 -14.63 -9.84
C ASN A 357 14.80 -15.60 -9.65
N ASN A 358 15.94 -15.08 -9.20
CA ASN A 358 17.21 -15.82 -9.15
C ASN A 358 17.88 -15.73 -7.77
N ALA A 359 18.25 -16.85 -7.16
CA ALA A 359 19.04 -16.86 -5.91
C ALA A 359 19.96 -18.07 -5.81
N ALA A 360 20.98 -18.09 -4.94
CA ALA A 360 21.68 -19.36 -4.72
C ALA A 360 20.70 -20.41 -4.15
N PHE A 361 19.84 -20.01 -3.20
CA PHE A 361 18.78 -20.84 -2.66
C PHE A 361 17.43 -20.11 -2.66
N GLY A 362 16.35 -20.78 -3.08
CA GLY A 362 15.02 -20.16 -3.11
C GLY A 362 14.95 -19.05 -4.16
N GLY A 363 15.02 -19.41 -5.43
CA GLY A 363 14.96 -18.43 -6.54
C GLY A 363 13.73 -17.53 -6.42
N GLY A 364 12.54 -18.12 -6.28
CA GLY A 364 11.31 -17.41 -5.95
C GLY A 364 11.27 -16.98 -4.47
N ILE A 365 11.14 -17.96 -3.58
CA ILE A 365 10.94 -17.78 -2.13
C ILE A 365 11.99 -18.57 -1.35
N GLY A 366 12.59 -17.96 -0.32
CA GLY A 366 13.44 -18.67 0.64
C GLY A 366 13.01 -18.46 2.09
N LEU A 367 12.90 -19.55 2.86
CA LEU A 367 12.43 -19.58 4.25
C LEU A 367 13.51 -20.07 5.21
N SER A 368 13.63 -19.43 6.37
CA SER A 368 14.68 -19.72 7.35
C SER A 368 14.28 -19.37 8.78
N ASN A 369 14.95 -20.00 9.76
CA ASN A 369 14.81 -19.71 11.20
C ASN A 369 13.35 -19.68 11.71
N PHE A 370 12.65 -20.81 11.73
CA PHE A 370 11.27 -20.91 12.25
C PHE A 370 10.24 -20.03 11.49
N SER A 371 10.37 -19.96 10.16
CA SER A 371 9.39 -19.31 9.29
C SER A 371 8.25 -20.28 8.90
N PHE A 372 7.00 -19.85 9.04
CA PHE A 372 5.80 -20.66 8.80
C PHE A 372 4.74 -19.90 7.97
N PRO A 373 5.07 -19.40 6.76
CA PRO A 373 4.12 -18.68 5.92
C PRO A 373 3.01 -19.60 5.40
N ASN A 374 1.81 -19.03 5.28
CA ASN A 374 0.73 -19.60 4.47
C ASN A 374 0.80 -18.98 3.09
N ILE A 375 1.00 -19.79 2.05
CA ILE A 375 1.15 -19.41 0.64
C ILE A 375 -0.08 -19.91 -0.10
N ASN A 376 -1.03 -19.01 -0.36
CA ASN A 376 -2.33 -19.35 -0.94
C ASN A 376 -2.53 -18.69 -2.31
N GLN A 377 -3.09 -19.41 -3.28
CA GLN A 377 -3.40 -18.92 -4.63
C GLN A 377 -2.18 -18.29 -5.35
N HIS A 378 -0.98 -18.83 -5.16
CA HIS A 378 0.22 -18.29 -5.81
C HIS A 378 0.54 -18.97 -7.15
N THR A 379 1.24 -18.24 -8.03
CA THR A 379 1.96 -18.82 -9.16
C THR A 379 3.46 -18.59 -8.98
N ILE A 380 4.23 -19.66 -8.78
CA ILE A 380 5.67 -19.64 -8.56
C ILE A 380 6.32 -20.39 -9.74
N THR A 381 6.81 -19.63 -10.72
CA THR A 381 7.22 -20.18 -12.01
C THR A 381 8.53 -19.63 -12.55
N GLN A 382 9.28 -20.42 -13.33
CA GLN A 382 10.49 -19.98 -14.04
C GLN A 382 11.59 -19.36 -13.14
N ASN A 383 11.52 -19.58 -11.82
CA ASN A 383 12.54 -19.11 -10.88
C ASN A 383 13.72 -20.09 -10.87
N ASN A 384 14.94 -19.58 -10.75
CA ASN A 384 16.15 -20.36 -11.00
C ASN A 384 17.21 -20.15 -9.92
N ILE A 385 18.14 -21.10 -9.81
CA ILE A 385 19.31 -20.94 -8.93
C ILE A 385 20.47 -20.18 -9.58
N LEU A 386 21.29 -19.56 -8.74
CA LEU A 386 22.61 -19.05 -9.10
C LEU A 386 23.70 -20.03 -8.62
N GLY A 387 24.42 -20.64 -9.55
CA GLY A 387 25.55 -21.50 -9.25
C GLY A 387 25.13 -22.91 -8.82
N ALA A 388 25.38 -23.27 -7.55
CA ALA A 388 25.30 -24.64 -7.05
C ALA A 388 24.48 -24.78 -5.75
N GLY A 389 23.54 -23.87 -5.50
CA GLY A 389 22.53 -24.04 -4.46
C GLY A 389 21.32 -24.82 -4.97
N ALA A 390 20.12 -24.59 -4.41
CA ALA A 390 18.96 -25.46 -4.64
C ALA A 390 17.60 -24.80 -4.30
N GLY A 391 16.48 -25.44 -4.70
CA GLY A 391 15.15 -24.87 -4.54
C GLY A 391 14.93 -23.66 -5.46
N GLY A 392 14.65 -23.92 -6.74
CA GLY A 392 14.40 -22.86 -7.73
C GLY A 392 13.14 -22.06 -7.38
N GLY A 393 12.03 -22.75 -7.09
CA GLY A 393 10.76 -22.12 -6.72
C GLY A 393 10.77 -21.70 -5.25
N ILE A 394 10.77 -22.69 -4.34
CA ILE A 394 10.80 -22.49 -2.89
C ILE A 394 11.98 -23.25 -2.27
N TYR A 395 12.70 -22.61 -1.36
CA TYR A 395 13.70 -23.25 -0.48
C TYR A 395 13.33 -23.05 1.00
N VAL A 396 13.43 -24.11 1.80
CA VAL A 396 13.03 -24.11 3.22
C VAL A 396 14.12 -24.73 4.10
N GLU A 397 14.61 -23.96 5.08
CA GLU A 397 15.61 -24.41 6.06
C GLU A 397 15.34 -23.92 7.49
N GLY A 398 16.16 -24.36 8.44
CA GLY A 398 16.19 -23.80 9.80
C GLY A 398 14.90 -24.00 10.60
N ASN A 399 14.33 -25.21 10.57
CA ASN A 399 13.05 -25.56 11.22
C ASN A 399 11.85 -24.70 10.75
N SER A 400 11.88 -24.27 9.49
CA SER A 400 10.77 -23.58 8.81
C SER A 400 9.87 -24.59 8.11
N THR A 401 8.65 -24.20 7.74
CA THR A 401 7.75 -25.04 6.93
C THR A 401 6.86 -24.16 6.06
N ALA A 402 6.83 -24.41 4.75
CA ALA A 402 5.89 -23.72 3.86
C ALA A 402 4.52 -24.42 3.89
N PHE A 403 3.45 -23.69 4.18
CA PHE A 403 2.07 -24.21 4.07
C PHE A 403 1.48 -23.71 2.75
N LEU A 404 1.18 -24.62 1.82
CA LEU A 404 0.69 -24.25 0.48
C LEU A 404 -0.80 -24.60 0.36
N GLU A 405 -1.58 -23.71 -0.23
CA GLU A 405 -2.97 -23.93 -0.62
C GLU A 405 -3.24 -23.33 -2.01
N ASN A 406 -4.00 -24.01 -2.87
CA ASN A 406 -4.41 -23.55 -4.21
C ASN A 406 -3.27 -22.98 -5.08
N THR A 407 -2.02 -23.40 -4.85
CA THR A 407 -0.81 -22.77 -5.38
C THR A 407 -0.14 -23.63 -6.45
N THR A 408 0.31 -22.99 -7.53
CA THR A 408 1.01 -23.63 -8.63
C THR A 408 2.51 -23.33 -8.53
N VAL A 409 3.34 -24.37 -8.54
CA VAL A 409 4.82 -24.28 -8.48
C VAL A 409 5.40 -25.16 -9.60
N CYS A 410 5.97 -24.54 -10.64
CA CYS A 410 6.39 -25.24 -11.86
C CYS A 410 7.37 -24.46 -12.75
N ASP A 411 8.06 -25.10 -13.69
CA ASP A 411 9.14 -24.51 -14.53
C ASP A 411 10.33 -23.94 -13.73
N ASN A 412 10.39 -24.14 -12.41
CA ASN A 412 11.51 -23.66 -11.60
C ASN A 412 12.70 -24.62 -11.70
N THR A 413 13.93 -24.10 -11.62
CA THR A 413 15.15 -24.88 -11.84
C THR A 413 16.12 -24.76 -10.65
N PRO A 414 16.69 -25.86 -10.12
CA PRO A 414 16.50 -27.25 -10.53
C PRO A 414 15.28 -27.92 -9.86
N ASP A 415 14.84 -27.41 -8.71
CA ASP A 415 13.73 -27.99 -7.93
C ASP A 415 12.55 -27.01 -7.82
N GLN A 416 11.32 -27.52 -7.83
CA GLN A 416 10.12 -26.72 -7.56
C GLN A 416 10.09 -26.27 -6.09
N ILE A 417 10.26 -27.22 -5.16
CA ILE A 417 10.30 -26.99 -3.72
C ILE A 417 11.40 -27.87 -3.13
N LEU A 418 12.28 -27.30 -2.31
CA LEU A 418 13.24 -28.05 -1.49
C LEU A 418 13.07 -27.71 -0.01
N GLY A 419 12.96 -28.73 0.83
CA GLY A 419 12.79 -28.61 2.29
C GLY A 419 11.36 -28.93 2.73
N ASP A 420 11.05 -28.62 3.99
CA ASP A 420 9.78 -29.00 4.62
C ASP A 420 8.60 -28.15 4.12
N TRP A 421 7.57 -28.80 3.61
CA TRP A 421 6.32 -28.15 3.21
C TRP A 421 5.10 -29.04 3.49
N VAL A 422 3.92 -28.41 3.57
CA VAL A 422 2.64 -29.05 3.84
C VAL A 422 1.63 -28.66 2.78
N ASP A 423 1.04 -29.65 2.13
CA ASP A 423 -0.10 -29.51 1.24
C ASP A 423 -1.40 -29.35 2.05
N ILE A 424 -2.02 -28.17 1.98
CA ILE A 424 -3.36 -27.91 2.56
C ILE A 424 -4.48 -28.21 1.54
N GLY A 425 -4.14 -28.38 0.26
CA GLY A 425 -5.05 -28.76 -0.81
C GLY A 425 -5.02 -27.81 -2.01
N GLY A 426 -5.45 -28.31 -3.17
CA GLY A 426 -5.58 -27.52 -4.41
C GLY A 426 -4.27 -27.17 -5.12
N ASN A 427 -3.13 -27.63 -4.60
CA ASN A 427 -1.81 -27.30 -5.14
C ASN A 427 -1.47 -28.07 -6.43
N ARG A 428 -0.58 -27.49 -7.24
CA ARG A 428 -0.01 -28.11 -8.45
C ARG A 428 1.51 -27.93 -8.42
N VAL A 429 2.25 -28.99 -8.08
CA VAL A 429 3.72 -28.96 -8.01
C VAL A 429 4.28 -29.92 -9.06
N ASN A 430 4.69 -29.37 -10.20
CA ASN A 430 5.08 -30.11 -11.40
C ASN A 430 6.41 -29.57 -11.95
N ASP A 431 7.24 -30.41 -12.59
CA ASP A 431 8.49 -29.91 -13.20
C ASP A 431 8.23 -28.91 -14.34
N VAL A 432 7.23 -29.19 -15.17
CA VAL A 432 6.76 -28.30 -16.24
C VAL A 432 5.41 -27.71 -15.84
N CYS A 433 5.19 -26.43 -16.13
CA CYS A 433 3.91 -25.79 -15.84
C CYS A 433 2.75 -26.43 -16.59
N PRO A 434 1.57 -26.58 -15.94
CA PRO A 434 0.35 -26.92 -16.66
C PRO A 434 0.06 -25.79 -17.64
N THR A 435 0.46 -25.99 -18.89
CA THR A 435 0.03 -25.20 -20.02
C THR A 435 -1.48 -25.29 -20.11
N ASN A 436 -2.17 -24.16 -19.96
CA ASN A 436 -3.56 -24.08 -20.37
C ASN A 436 -3.59 -24.18 -21.91
N CYS A 437 -3.56 -25.41 -22.40
CA CYS A 437 -3.96 -25.83 -23.72
C CYS A 437 -5.35 -26.44 -23.59
N PRO A 438 -6.45 -25.66 -23.67
CA PRO A 438 -7.80 -26.19 -23.50
C PRO A 438 -8.18 -27.18 -24.62
N CYS A 439 -7.37 -27.20 -25.68
CA CYS A 439 -7.47 -28.04 -26.86
C CYS A 439 -6.44 -29.21 -26.87
N ASP A 440 -5.65 -29.42 -25.81
CA ASP A 440 -4.85 -30.64 -25.63
C ASP A 440 -5.71 -31.65 -24.88
N PHE A 441 -6.31 -32.57 -25.63
CA PHE A 441 -7.31 -33.52 -25.14
C PHE A 441 -6.74 -34.90 -24.84
N ASP A 442 -5.55 -35.24 -25.34
CA ASP A 442 -4.86 -36.48 -24.99
C ASP A 442 -3.79 -36.31 -23.87
N GLY A 443 -3.44 -35.07 -23.55
CA GLY A 443 -2.57 -34.68 -22.43
C GLY A 443 -1.08 -34.81 -22.74
N ASN A 444 -0.67 -34.72 -24.01
CA ASN A 444 0.71 -34.90 -24.43
C ASN A 444 1.56 -33.60 -24.43
N ASN A 445 0.96 -32.45 -24.12
CA ASN A 445 1.51 -31.09 -24.20
C ASN A 445 1.83 -30.61 -25.63
N VAL A 446 1.09 -31.08 -26.64
CA VAL A 446 1.12 -30.58 -28.02
C VAL A 446 -0.29 -30.65 -28.57
N VAL A 447 -0.87 -29.50 -28.95
CA VAL A 447 -2.12 -29.50 -29.72
C VAL A 447 -1.77 -29.89 -31.16
N ASP A 448 -2.16 -31.08 -31.60
CA ASP A 448 -1.90 -31.56 -32.95
C ASP A 448 -3.15 -32.16 -33.64
N ILE A 449 -2.93 -33.05 -34.61
CA ILE A 449 -4.00 -33.71 -35.34
C ILE A 449 -4.78 -34.72 -34.48
N PHE A 450 -4.19 -35.28 -33.43
CA PHE A 450 -4.84 -36.22 -32.52
C PHE A 450 -5.92 -35.54 -31.68
N ASP A 451 -5.69 -34.31 -31.23
CA ASP A 451 -6.69 -33.49 -30.54
C ASP A 451 -7.87 -33.13 -31.44
N ILE A 452 -7.58 -32.73 -32.69
CA ILE A 452 -8.62 -32.47 -33.70
C ILE A 452 -9.46 -33.74 -33.94
N LEU A 453 -8.84 -34.92 -33.93
CA LEU A 453 -9.55 -36.19 -34.05
C LEU A 453 -10.44 -36.48 -32.83
N ILE A 454 -10.08 -36.04 -31.63
CA ILE A 454 -10.92 -36.12 -30.43
C ILE A 454 -12.13 -35.19 -30.55
N VAL A 455 -11.95 -33.93 -30.96
CA VAL A 455 -13.08 -32.99 -31.20
C VAL A 455 -14.03 -33.53 -32.28
N VAL A 456 -13.50 -34.13 -33.36
CA VAL A 456 -14.31 -34.73 -34.42
C VAL A 456 -15.04 -36.00 -33.95
N ALA A 457 -14.44 -36.77 -33.04
CA ALA A 457 -15.07 -37.96 -32.46
C ALA A 457 -16.26 -37.62 -31.54
N GLU A 458 -16.12 -36.56 -30.75
CA GLU A 458 -17.15 -36.09 -29.80
C GLU A 458 -18.14 -35.07 -30.41
N TYR A 459 -18.04 -34.78 -31.72
CA TYR A 459 -18.80 -33.70 -32.37
C TYR A 459 -20.32 -33.83 -32.23
N GLY A 460 -20.96 -32.79 -31.68
CA GLY A 460 -22.37 -32.76 -31.32
C GLY A 460 -22.69 -33.40 -29.96
N GLY A 461 -21.67 -33.83 -29.22
CA GLY A 461 -21.76 -34.29 -27.84
C GLY A 461 -21.79 -33.15 -26.82
N THR A 462 -21.93 -33.53 -25.55
CA THR A 462 -21.94 -32.62 -24.40
C THR A 462 -21.04 -33.20 -23.31
N GLY A 463 -19.95 -32.50 -22.98
CA GLY A 463 -18.95 -32.95 -22.01
C GLY A 463 -17.59 -32.30 -22.29
N PRO A 464 -16.63 -32.39 -21.35
CA PRO A 464 -15.36 -31.66 -21.43
C PRO A 464 -14.34 -32.26 -22.42
N LEU A 465 -14.61 -33.44 -22.99
CA LEU A 465 -13.73 -34.04 -24.01
C LEU A 465 -14.13 -33.49 -25.38
N GLY A 466 -13.23 -32.79 -26.06
CA GLY A 466 -13.50 -32.11 -27.33
C GLY A 466 -14.10 -30.69 -27.21
N ASP A 467 -14.50 -30.26 -26.01
CA ASP A 467 -15.05 -28.93 -25.70
C ASP A 467 -13.91 -27.99 -25.28
N CYS A 468 -13.28 -27.31 -26.25
CA CYS A 468 -12.08 -26.50 -26.01
C CYS A 468 -12.43 -25.10 -25.47
N ASN A 469 -13.60 -24.56 -25.81
CA ASN A 469 -14.03 -23.27 -25.27
C ASN A 469 -14.77 -23.38 -23.92
N ALA A 470 -15.04 -24.60 -23.45
CA ALA A 470 -15.80 -24.92 -22.25
C ALA A 470 -17.24 -24.36 -22.25
N ASP A 471 -17.89 -24.26 -23.41
CA ASP A 471 -19.28 -23.82 -23.55
C ASP A 471 -20.32 -24.94 -23.28
N GLY A 472 -19.85 -26.18 -23.18
CA GLY A 472 -20.64 -27.38 -22.87
C GLY A 472 -21.11 -28.16 -24.10
N VAL A 473 -20.79 -27.72 -25.32
CA VAL A 473 -21.24 -28.34 -26.58
C VAL A 473 -20.10 -28.46 -27.59
N VAL A 474 -19.63 -29.69 -27.84
CA VAL A 474 -18.57 -29.95 -28.83
C VAL A 474 -19.09 -29.62 -30.24
N ASN A 475 -18.55 -28.58 -30.86
CA ASN A 475 -19.05 -28.08 -32.14
C ASN A 475 -17.94 -27.55 -33.08
N VAL A 476 -18.33 -26.85 -34.15
CA VAL A 476 -17.38 -26.33 -35.15
C VAL A 476 -16.44 -25.26 -34.58
N VAL A 477 -16.87 -24.56 -33.53
CA VAL A 477 -16.04 -23.58 -32.82
C VAL A 477 -14.83 -24.26 -32.18
N ASP A 478 -15.01 -25.42 -31.54
CA ASP A 478 -13.92 -26.18 -30.92
C ASP A 478 -12.91 -26.69 -31.95
N ILE A 479 -13.38 -27.15 -33.11
CA ILE A 479 -12.49 -27.53 -34.22
C ILE A 479 -11.66 -26.32 -34.67
N VAL A 480 -12.27 -25.14 -34.80
CA VAL A 480 -11.58 -23.92 -35.23
C VAL A 480 -10.56 -23.46 -34.20
N ILE A 481 -10.88 -23.53 -32.89
CA ILE A 481 -9.96 -23.17 -31.82
C ILE A 481 -8.81 -24.19 -31.75
N THR A 482 -9.09 -25.49 -31.85
CA THR A 482 -8.06 -26.55 -31.86
C THR A 482 -7.09 -26.39 -33.02
N VAL A 483 -7.60 -26.12 -34.23
CA VAL A 483 -6.76 -25.81 -35.40
C VAL A 483 -5.96 -24.52 -35.22
N ALA A 484 -6.54 -23.49 -34.60
CA ALA A 484 -5.85 -22.22 -34.33
C ALA A 484 -4.79 -22.33 -33.21
N SER A 485 -4.92 -23.31 -32.33
CA SER A 485 -4.02 -23.59 -31.21
C SER A 485 -2.92 -24.60 -31.55
N MET A 486 -2.87 -25.14 -32.78
CA MET A 486 -1.90 -26.19 -33.15
C MET A 486 -0.45 -25.77 -32.93
N GLY A 487 0.29 -26.58 -32.18
CA GLY A 487 1.67 -26.35 -31.79
C GLY A 487 2.02 -27.03 -30.48
N PRO A 488 3.29 -26.99 -30.06
CA PRO A 488 3.65 -27.33 -28.69
C PRO A 488 2.91 -26.39 -27.73
N CYS A 489 2.49 -26.97 -26.61
CA CYS A 489 2.21 -26.23 -25.40
C CYS A 489 3.54 -25.81 -24.74
#